data_AF-A0A2V9FZU9-F1
#
_entry.id   AF-A0A2V9FZU9-F1
#
_cell.length_a   1.000
_cell.length_b   1.000
_cell.length_c   1.000
_cell.angle_alpha   90.00
_cell.angle_beta   90.00
_cell.angle_gamma   90.00
#
_symmetry.space_group_name_H-M   'P 1'
#
loop_
_entity.id
_entity.type
_entity.pdbx_description
1 polymer ?
#
loop_
_entity_poly.entity_id
_entity_poly.type
_entity_poly.pdbx_seq_one_letter_code
_entity_poly.pdbx_strand_id
1 'polypeptide(L)'
;MWNLVKKSDEECRKLQDLLEQSAAARPEAVPVEELSQTWPAAQRAHVAACRSCREAAQDVFATREIFKGAASSTQVSRPWFASRVMAAIAARERELSEMASTWLAVPRFASRLAVASGALLLVASTWLYERPSTTPANQPAATANQEYLFEAPQAPLNQDDVLISLAEQKQ
;
A
#
# COMPACT_ATOMS: atom_id res chain seq x y z
N MET A 1 -7.60 35.34 -16.01
CA MET A 1 -6.14 35.08 -16.14
C MET A 1 -5.74 33.63 -15.85
N TRP A 2 -6.44 32.89 -14.99
CA TRP A 2 -6.10 31.50 -14.63
C TRP A 2 -6.04 30.51 -15.82
N ASN A 3 -6.94 30.66 -16.80
CA ASN A 3 -6.92 29.84 -18.01
C ASN A 3 -5.71 30.09 -18.92
N LEU A 4 -5.09 31.27 -18.86
CA LEU A 4 -3.90 31.58 -19.65
C LEU A 4 -2.65 30.91 -19.05
N VAL A 5 -2.55 30.91 -17.71
CA VAL A 5 -1.47 30.22 -16.98
C VAL A 5 -1.58 28.70 -17.18
N LYS A 6 -2.78 28.15 -17.01
CA LYS A 6 -3.00 26.70 -17.25
C LYS A 6 -2.71 26.30 -18.70
N LYS A 7 -3.03 27.17 -19.66
CA LYS A 7 -2.71 26.95 -21.07
C LYS A 7 -1.21 27.02 -21.32
N SER A 8 -0.49 27.98 -20.73
CA SER A 8 0.97 28.03 -20.86
C SER A 8 1.65 26.82 -20.25
N ASP A 9 1.17 26.34 -19.10
CA ASP A 9 1.73 25.15 -18.43
C ASP A 9 1.54 23.89 -19.27
N GLU A 10 0.36 23.74 -19.88
CA GLU A 10 0.08 22.61 -20.77
C GLU A 10 0.93 22.66 -22.05
N GLU A 11 1.14 23.84 -22.64
CA GLU A 11 2.03 23.99 -23.80
C GLU A 11 3.51 23.78 -23.43
N CYS A 12 3.93 24.17 -22.22
CA CYS A 12 5.27 23.86 -21.69
C CYS A 12 5.47 22.36 -21.57
N ARG A 13 4.49 21.63 -21.01
CA ARG A 13 4.54 20.17 -20.84
C ARG A 13 4.59 19.45 -22.19
N LYS A 14 3.71 19.82 -23.13
CA LYS A 14 3.73 19.24 -24.49
C LYS A 14 5.06 19.45 -25.19
N LEU A 15 5.67 20.61 -25.02
CA LEU A 15 6.99 20.89 -25.58
C LEU A 15 8.04 19.99 -24.94
N GLN A 16 8.02 19.83 -23.61
CA GLN A 16 8.96 18.96 -22.91
C GLN A 16 8.85 17.51 -23.43
N ASP A 17 7.64 16.96 -23.52
CA ASP A 17 7.42 15.61 -24.04
C ASP A 17 7.94 15.45 -25.47
N LEU A 18 7.71 16.46 -26.33
CA LEU A 18 8.22 16.47 -27.71
C LEU A 18 9.74 16.59 -27.76
N LEU A 19 10.34 17.34 -26.84
CA LEU A 19 11.78 17.50 -26.75
C LEU A 19 12.44 16.19 -26.32
N GLU A 20 11.86 15.47 -25.37
CA GLU A 20 12.31 14.13 -24.96
C GLU A 20 12.17 13.10 -26.09
N GLN A 21 11.02 13.09 -26.79
CA GLN A 21 10.79 12.17 -27.92
C GLN A 21 11.72 12.44 -29.10
N SER A 22 11.86 13.70 -29.50
CA SER A 22 12.79 14.08 -30.58
C SER A 22 14.25 13.85 -30.18
N ALA A 23 14.56 14.02 -28.90
CA ALA A 23 15.87 13.71 -28.37
C ALA A 23 16.18 12.20 -28.39
N ALA A 24 15.22 11.34 -28.08
CA ALA A 24 15.38 9.89 -28.16
C ALA A 24 15.50 9.38 -29.60
N ALA A 25 14.79 10.01 -30.55
CA ALA A 25 14.78 9.60 -31.95
C ALA A 25 16.09 9.88 -32.71
N ARG A 26 16.89 10.85 -32.25
CA ARG A 26 18.19 11.19 -32.86
C ARG A 26 19.29 11.00 -31.83
N PRO A 27 20.25 10.09 -32.01
CA PRO A 27 21.34 9.91 -31.05
C PRO A 27 22.36 11.05 -31.07
N GLU A 28 22.49 11.75 -32.20
CA GLU A 28 23.43 12.85 -32.36
C GLU A 28 22.93 14.14 -31.70
N ALA A 29 23.84 14.90 -31.11
CA ALA A 29 23.58 16.25 -30.64
C ALA A 29 23.46 17.17 -31.88
N VAL A 30 22.22 17.51 -32.20
CA VAL A 30 21.80 18.39 -33.29
C VAL A 30 21.28 19.67 -32.65
N PRO A 31 21.53 20.89 -33.16
CA PRO A 31 21.08 22.16 -32.55
C PRO A 31 19.55 22.34 -32.50
N VAL A 32 19.07 23.19 -31.58
CA VAL A 32 17.62 23.38 -31.27
C VAL A 32 16.86 23.82 -32.50
N GLU A 33 17.47 24.68 -33.30
CA GLU A 33 16.91 25.21 -34.54
C GLU A 33 16.60 24.08 -35.52
N GLU A 34 17.48 23.11 -35.64
CA GLU A 34 17.30 21.97 -36.54
C GLU A 34 16.34 20.92 -35.97
N LEU A 35 16.37 20.64 -34.66
CA LEU A 35 15.36 19.78 -34.03
C LEU A 35 13.96 20.38 -34.14
N SER A 36 13.84 21.69 -33.98
CA SER A 36 12.57 22.40 -34.03
C SER A 36 11.89 22.35 -35.40
N GLN A 37 12.62 22.11 -36.49
CA GLN A 37 12.05 22.03 -37.84
C GLN A 37 10.99 20.92 -37.97
N THR A 38 11.16 19.85 -37.20
CA THR A 38 10.22 18.73 -37.16
C THR A 38 9.04 18.95 -36.22
N TRP A 39 9.06 20.02 -35.42
CA TRP A 39 8.01 20.30 -34.45
C TRP A 39 6.82 21.03 -35.09
N PRO A 40 5.61 20.81 -34.55
CA PRO A 40 4.45 21.55 -35.01
C PRO A 40 4.60 23.06 -34.74
N ALA A 41 3.95 23.87 -35.57
CA ALA A 41 4.15 25.33 -35.58
C ALA A 41 3.82 26.00 -34.23
N ALA A 42 2.87 25.44 -33.48
CA ALA A 42 2.50 25.95 -32.15
C ALA A 42 3.66 25.83 -31.14
N GLN A 43 4.41 24.73 -31.16
CA GLN A 43 5.51 24.48 -30.23
C GLN A 43 6.77 25.28 -30.60
N ARG A 44 7.02 25.48 -31.91
CA ARG A 44 8.06 26.41 -32.37
C ARG A 44 7.78 27.83 -31.90
N ALA A 45 6.54 28.29 -32.04
CA ALA A 45 6.13 29.61 -31.54
C ALA A 45 6.23 29.68 -30.00
N HIS A 46 5.91 28.60 -29.29
CA HIS A 46 5.99 28.54 -27.84
C HIS A 46 7.43 28.65 -27.33
N VAL A 47 8.40 27.91 -27.89
CA VAL A 47 9.84 28.07 -27.56
C VAL A 47 10.36 29.48 -27.82
N ALA A 48 9.89 30.10 -28.91
CA ALA A 48 10.28 31.47 -29.22
C ALA A 48 9.72 32.47 -28.20
N ALA A 49 8.52 32.23 -27.64
CA ALA A 49 7.87 33.14 -26.69
C ALA A 49 8.20 32.86 -25.21
N CYS A 50 8.46 31.60 -24.85
CA CYS A 50 8.64 31.16 -23.47
C CYS A 50 10.12 31.02 -23.12
N ARG A 51 10.61 31.87 -22.19
CA ARG A 51 12.02 31.90 -21.79
C ARG A 51 12.47 30.60 -21.13
N SER A 52 11.69 30.07 -20.18
CA SER A 52 12.04 28.84 -19.45
C SER A 52 12.16 27.64 -20.38
N CYS A 53 11.23 27.50 -21.33
CA CYS A 53 11.27 26.45 -22.34
C CYS A 53 12.48 26.58 -23.28
N ARG A 54 12.90 27.82 -23.60
CA ARG A 54 14.08 28.05 -24.42
C ARG A 54 15.37 27.69 -23.69
N GLU A 55 15.50 28.10 -22.42
CA GLU A 55 16.65 27.77 -21.59
C GLU A 55 16.74 26.24 -21.37
N ALA A 56 15.62 25.60 -21.01
CA ALA A 56 15.56 24.14 -20.86
C ALA A 56 15.92 23.40 -22.16
N ALA A 57 15.47 23.90 -23.32
CA ALA A 57 15.88 23.35 -24.60
C ALA A 57 17.39 23.50 -24.80
N GLN A 58 17.98 24.66 -24.54
CA GLN A 58 19.43 24.84 -24.69
C GLN A 58 20.25 23.94 -23.74
N ASP A 59 19.80 23.79 -22.50
CA ASP A 59 20.47 22.95 -21.49
C ASP A 59 20.51 21.48 -21.88
N VAL A 60 19.41 20.95 -22.42
CA VAL A 60 19.38 19.56 -22.93
C VAL A 60 20.40 19.36 -24.04
N PHE A 61 20.59 20.35 -24.90
CA PHE A 61 21.49 20.23 -26.05
C PHE A 61 22.95 20.38 -25.61
N ALA A 62 23.24 21.32 -24.71
CA ALA A 62 24.55 21.46 -24.09
C ALA A 62 24.96 20.16 -23.38
N THR A 63 24.04 19.56 -22.61
CA THR A 63 24.25 18.28 -21.95
C THR A 63 24.57 17.18 -22.97
N ARG A 64 23.84 17.12 -24.07
CA ARG A 64 24.06 16.12 -25.12
C ARG A 64 25.38 16.29 -25.88
N GLU A 65 25.80 17.52 -26.16
CA GLU A 65 27.12 17.79 -26.74
C GLU A 65 28.24 17.31 -25.81
N ILE A 66 28.11 17.52 -24.50
CA ILE A 66 29.07 16.99 -23.50
C ILE A 66 29.13 15.45 -23.57
N PHE A 67 27.99 14.78 -23.77
CA PHE A 67 27.92 13.31 -23.83
C PHE A 67 28.13 12.69 -25.22
N LYS A 68 28.36 13.48 -26.27
CA LYS A 68 28.52 13.02 -27.67
C LYS A 68 29.63 11.97 -27.87
N GLY A 69 30.62 11.94 -26.97
CA GLY A 69 31.70 10.93 -26.95
C GLY A 69 31.58 9.86 -25.86
N ALA A 70 30.62 9.97 -24.93
CA ALA A 70 30.46 8.99 -23.85
C ALA A 70 29.78 7.70 -24.34
N ALA A 71 28.86 7.82 -25.30
CA ALA A 71 28.14 6.67 -25.87
C ALA A 71 29.04 5.76 -26.74
N SER A 72 30.08 6.29 -27.37
CA SER A 72 31.05 5.47 -28.11
C SER A 72 32.01 4.71 -27.17
N SER A 73 32.24 5.22 -25.95
CA SER A 73 33.05 4.55 -24.93
C SER A 73 32.34 3.34 -24.29
N THR A 74 31.00 3.27 -24.34
CA THR A 74 30.24 2.15 -23.75
C THR A 74 30.05 0.98 -24.70
N GLN A 75 30.26 1.19 -26.02
CA GLN A 75 30.11 0.15 -27.04
C GLN A 75 31.27 -0.86 -27.06
N VAL A 76 32.41 -0.53 -26.45
CA VAL A 76 33.48 -1.50 -26.22
C VAL A 76 33.12 -2.32 -24.98
N SER A 77 32.27 -3.33 -25.17
CA SER A 77 32.09 -4.40 -24.19
C SER A 77 33.46 -4.99 -23.87
N ARG A 78 34.03 -4.59 -22.74
CA ARG A 78 35.32 -5.13 -22.28
C ARG A 78 35.08 -6.63 -22.09
N PRO A 79 35.92 -7.52 -22.65
CA PRO A 79 35.64 -8.96 -22.72
C PRO A 79 35.44 -9.65 -21.36
N TRP A 80 35.76 -8.96 -20.27
CA TRP A 80 35.67 -9.41 -18.88
C TRP A 80 34.47 -8.84 -18.12
N PHE A 81 33.70 -7.91 -18.71
CA PHE A 81 32.58 -7.26 -18.02
C PHE A 81 31.44 -8.24 -17.76
N ALA A 82 31.01 -8.97 -18.79
CA ALA A 82 29.92 -9.95 -18.67
C ALA A 82 30.25 -11.05 -17.65
N SER A 83 31.47 -11.60 -17.68
CA SER A 83 31.88 -12.64 -16.73
C SER A 83 31.93 -12.12 -15.28
N ARG A 84 32.42 -10.90 -15.06
CA ARG A 84 32.43 -10.29 -13.72
C ARG A 84 31.04 -9.96 -13.20
N VAL A 85 30.14 -9.49 -14.06
CA VAL A 85 28.75 -9.19 -13.69
C VAL A 85 28.01 -10.48 -13.34
N MET A 86 28.10 -11.51 -14.17
CA MET A 86 27.47 -12.80 -13.89
C MET A 86 28.02 -13.45 -12.62
N ALA A 87 29.33 -13.33 -12.36
CA ALA A 87 29.93 -13.80 -11.11
C ALA A 87 29.41 -13.03 -9.88
N ALA A 88 29.25 -11.70 -9.99
CA ALA A 88 28.70 -10.88 -8.92
C ALA A 88 27.22 -11.17 -8.66
N ILE A 89 26.43 -11.40 -9.71
CA ILE A 89 25.02 -11.80 -9.60
C ILE A 89 24.91 -13.16 -8.92
N ALA A 90 25.68 -14.15 -9.36
CA ALA A 90 25.66 -15.49 -8.76
C ALA A 90 26.09 -15.48 -7.28
N ALA A 91 27.03 -14.60 -6.89
CA ALA A 91 27.41 -14.41 -5.49
C ALA A 91 26.25 -13.83 -4.67
N ARG A 92 25.57 -12.81 -5.19
CA ARG A 92 24.44 -12.17 -4.51
C ARG A 92 23.21 -13.08 -4.40
N GLU A 93 22.95 -13.87 -5.43
CA GLU A 93 21.86 -14.86 -5.41
C GLU A 93 22.09 -15.94 -4.35
N ARG A 94 23.35 -16.38 -4.16
CA ARG A 94 23.69 -17.32 -3.08
C ARG A 94 23.39 -16.74 -1.70
N GLU A 95 23.82 -15.52 -1.42
CA GLU A 95 23.52 -14.83 -0.15
C GLU A 95 22.00 -14.73 0.10
N LEU A 96 21.24 -14.34 -0.92
CA LEU A 96 19.78 -14.23 -0.83
C LEU A 96 19.11 -15.59 -0.64
N SER A 97 19.62 -16.64 -1.29
CA SER A 97 19.09 -18.00 -1.15
C SER A 97 19.34 -18.57 0.24
N GLU A 98 20.50 -18.29 0.84
CA GLU A 98 20.83 -18.69 2.21
C GLU A 98 19.88 -18.00 3.19
N MET A 99 19.69 -16.69 3.07
CA MET A 99 18.73 -15.96 3.88
C MET A 99 17.30 -16.49 3.70
N ALA A 100 16.82 -16.68 2.46
CA ALA A 100 15.49 -17.21 2.20
C ALA A 100 15.29 -18.63 2.75
N SER A 101 16.32 -19.48 2.71
CA SER A 101 16.26 -20.84 3.26
C SER A 101 16.05 -20.87 4.78
N THR A 102 16.61 -19.89 5.51
CA THR A 102 16.39 -19.76 6.96
C THR A 102 14.93 -19.40 7.29
N TRP A 103 14.27 -18.60 6.44
CA TRP A 103 12.86 -18.23 6.59
C TRP A 103 11.90 -19.34 6.11
N LEU A 104 12.33 -20.23 5.20
CA LEU A 104 11.53 -21.37 4.74
C LEU A 104 11.38 -22.50 5.78
N ALA A 105 12.16 -22.48 6.87
CA ALA A 105 11.96 -23.40 8.00
C ALA A 105 10.77 -22.99 8.90
N VAL A 106 10.37 -21.71 8.87
CA VAL A 106 9.31 -21.12 9.70
C VAL A 106 7.90 -21.71 9.49
N PRO A 107 7.40 -22.01 8.27
CA PRO A 107 6.03 -22.50 8.08
C PRO A 107 5.75 -23.84 8.75
N ARG A 108 6.77 -24.69 8.92
CA ARG A 108 6.62 -25.99 9.61
C ARG A 108 6.46 -25.83 11.13
N PHE A 109 6.98 -24.75 11.71
CA PHE A 109 6.75 -24.39 13.11
C PHE A 109 5.38 -23.71 13.30
N ALA A 110 4.95 -22.89 12.34
CA ALA A 110 3.64 -22.24 12.38
C ALA A 110 2.48 -23.25 12.43
N SER A 111 2.53 -24.33 11.63
CA SER A 111 1.46 -25.34 11.65
C SER A 111 1.39 -26.08 12.99
N ARG A 112 2.55 -26.38 13.59
CA ARG A 112 2.64 -27.05 14.90
C ARG A 112 2.15 -26.14 16.03
N LEU A 113 2.47 -24.84 15.97
CA LEU A 113 1.97 -23.84 16.92
C LEU A 113 0.46 -23.66 16.82
N ALA A 114 -0.11 -23.59 15.62
CA ALA A 114 -1.55 -23.45 15.43
C ALA A 114 -2.33 -24.64 16.00
N VAL A 115 -1.82 -25.86 15.80
CA VAL A 115 -2.42 -27.07 16.38
C VAL A 115 -2.29 -27.06 17.91
N ALA A 116 -1.12 -26.68 18.43
CA ALA A 116 -0.90 -26.59 19.87
C ALA A 116 -1.81 -25.53 20.53
N SER A 117 -1.95 -24.35 19.93
CA SER A 117 -2.84 -23.29 20.42
C SER A 117 -4.31 -23.69 20.34
N GLY A 118 -4.72 -24.38 19.26
CA GLY A 118 -6.07 -24.89 19.12
C GLY A 118 -6.41 -25.93 20.19
N ALA A 119 -5.51 -26.87 20.45
CA ALA A 119 -5.67 -27.85 21.53
C ALA A 119 -5.72 -27.18 22.90
N LEU A 120 -4.87 -26.18 23.15
CA LEU A 120 -4.87 -25.43 24.40
C LEU A 120 -6.16 -24.64 24.61
N LEU A 121 -6.71 -24.02 23.55
CA LEU A 121 -7.99 -23.33 23.61
C LEU A 121 -9.16 -24.29 23.87
N LEU A 122 -9.16 -25.48 23.26
CA LEU A 122 -10.19 -26.50 23.51
C LEU A 122 -10.13 -27.03 24.94
N VAL A 123 -8.92 -27.27 25.47
CA VAL A 123 -8.74 -27.67 26.87
C VAL A 123 -9.16 -26.53 27.81
N ALA A 124 -8.78 -25.29 27.52
CA ALA A 124 -9.18 -24.14 28.32
C ALA A 124 -10.70 -23.91 28.27
N SER A 125 -11.35 -24.05 27.11
CA SER A 125 -12.80 -23.86 26.97
C SER A 125 -13.58 -24.96 27.66
N THR A 126 -13.14 -26.21 27.57
CA THR A 126 -13.76 -27.33 28.31
C THR A 126 -13.62 -27.13 29.82
N TRP A 127 -12.45 -26.70 30.29
CA TRP A 127 -12.24 -26.39 31.71
C TRP A 127 -13.05 -25.18 32.21
N LEU A 128 -13.24 -24.17 31.36
CA LEU A 128 -14.07 -23.01 31.68
C LEU A 128 -15.56 -23.37 31.71
N TYR A 129 -15.99 -24.31 30.88
CA TYR A 129 -17.37 -24.79 30.83
C TYR A 129 -17.70 -25.77 31.96
N GLU A 130 -16.73 -26.58 32.39
CA GLU A 130 -16.86 -27.48 33.55
C GLU A 130 -16.68 -26.78 34.90
N ARG A 131 -16.15 -25.55 34.94
CA ARG A 131 -16.28 -24.71 36.12
C ARG A 131 -17.72 -24.19 36.19
N PRO A 132 -18.59 -24.69 37.10
CA PRO A 132 -19.85 -24.02 37.34
C PRO A 132 -19.53 -22.60 37.76
N SER A 133 -19.88 -21.63 36.91
CA SER A 133 -19.93 -20.23 37.25
C SER A 133 -20.94 -20.09 38.39
N THR A 134 -20.44 -20.19 39.62
CA THR A 134 -21.13 -19.75 40.83
C THR A 134 -21.06 -18.22 40.86
N THR A 135 -21.58 -17.59 39.82
CA THR A 135 -22.00 -16.19 39.89
C THR A 135 -23.37 -16.20 40.55
N PRO A 136 -23.52 -15.77 41.82
CA PRO A 136 -24.83 -15.42 42.31
C PRO A 136 -25.37 -14.31 41.42
N ALA A 137 -26.52 -14.55 40.81
CA ALA A 137 -27.29 -13.54 40.10
C ALA A 137 -27.67 -12.43 41.10
N ASN A 138 -26.81 -11.43 41.22
CA ASN A 138 -27.09 -10.22 41.97
C ASN A 138 -26.39 -9.05 41.30
N GLN A 139 -27.00 -8.59 40.22
CA GLN A 139 -27.11 -7.17 39.89
C GLN A 139 -28.05 -7.04 38.68
N PRO A 140 -29.34 -6.68 38.89
CA PRO A 140 -30.14 -6.17 37.79
C PRO A 140 -29.56 -4.79 37.42
N ALA A 141 -29.26 -4.62 36.13
CA ALA A 141 -29.00 -3.33 35.53
C ALA A 141 -30.26 -2.46 35.63
N ALA A 142 -30.42 -1.77 36.76
CA ALA A 142 -31.49 -0.82 37.01
C ALA A 142 -30.97 0.61 36.82
N THR A 143 -30.66 0.98 35.57
CA THR A 143 -30.67 2.38 35.11
C THR A 143 -31.13 2.42 33.66
N ALA A 144 -32.39 2.04 33.42
CA ALA A 144 -33.09 2.36 32.19
C ALA A 144 -34.60 2.48 32.47
N ASN A 145 -34.98 3.56 33.15
CA ASN A 145 -36.19 4.35 32.88
C ASN A 145 -37.48 3.59 32.53
N GLN A 146 -38.14 2.90 33.47
CA GLN A 146 -39.58 2.62 33.37
C GLN A 146 -40.22 2.50 34.76
N GLU A 147 -40.57 3.64 35.37
CA GLU A 147 -41.58 3.69 36.44
C GLU A 147 -42.93 4.05 35.78
N TYR A 148 -43.74 3.01 35.52
CA TYR A 148 -45.18 3.12 35.30
C TYR A 148 -45.90 2.90 36.63
N LEU A 149 -46.92 3.72 36.84
CA LEU A 149 -47.54 4.14 38.11
C LEU A 149 -48.70 3.22 38.52
N PHE A 150 -48.48 1.90 38.56
CA PHE A 150 -49.46 0.96 39.09
C PHE A 150 -48.80 -0.10 39.96
N GLU A 151 -49.04 -0.01 41.27
CA GLU A 151 -48.75 -1.02 42.27
C GLU A 151 -49.51 -2.31 41.91
N ALA A 152 -48.82 -3.26 41.27
CA ALA A 152 -49.30 -4.64 41.12
C ALA A 152 -48.64 -5.50 42.21
N PRO A 153 -49.35 -6.49 42.81
CA PRO A 153 -48.82 -7.27 43.93
C PRO A 153 -47.48 -7.91 43.58
N GLN A 154 -46.50 -7.76 44.47
CA GLN A 154 -45.16 -8.33 44.33
C GLN A 154 -45.27 -9.83 44.00
N ALA A 155 -44.72 -10.23 42.85
CA ALA A 155 -44.63 -11.64 42.49
C ALA A 155 -43.69 -12.36 43.49
N PRO A 156 -44.04 -13.55 44.00
CA PRO A 156 -43.25 -14.21 45.02
C PRO A 156 -41.88 -14.60 44.45
N LEU A 157 -40.83 -14.31 45.22
CA LEU A 157 -39.42 -14.52 44.90
C LEU A 157 -39.00 -16.01 44.88
N ASN A 158 -39.94 -16.94 45.03
CA ASN A 158 -39.65 -18.38 45.07
C ASN A 158 -40.78 -19.22 44.46
N GLN A 159 -40.44 -20.25 43.68
CA GLN A 159 -41.41 -21.06 42.93
C GLN A 159 -42.33 -21.91 43.82
N ASP A 160 -41.93 -22.19 45.06
CA ASP A 160 -42.74 -22.99 46.00
C ASP A 160 -43.98 -22.24 46.52
N ASP A 161 -43.95 -20.90 46.58
CA ASP A 161 -45.11 -20.09 47.01
C ASP A 161 -46.25 -20.08 45.96
N VAL A 162 -45.93 -20.36 44.68
CA VAL A 162 -46.92 -20.44 43.59
C VAL A 162 -47.74 -21.73 43.69
N LEU A 163 -47.15 -22.82 44.19
CA LEU A 163 -47.85 -24.09 44.34
C LEU A 163 -48.82 -24.09 45.53
N ILE A 164 -48.49 -23.36 46.59
CA ILE A 164 -49.35 -23.22 47.79
C ILE A 164 -50.57 -22.34 47.48
N SER A 165 -50.37 -21.22 46.79
CA SER A 165 -51.45 -20.31 46.40
C SER A 165 -52.44 -20.93 45.39
N LEU A 166 -51.98 -21.83 44.51
CA LEU A 166 -52.86 -22.60 43.63
C LEU A 166 -53.64 -23.72 44.35
N ALA A 167 -53.11 -24.25 45.47
CA ALA A 167 -53.80 -25.26 46.26
C ALA A 167 -54.91 -24.66 47.14
N GLU A 168 -54.70 -23.46 47.67
CA GLU A 168 -55.70 -22.73 48.48
C GLU A 168 -56.85 -22.15 47.64
N GLN A 169 -56.63 -21.86 46.34
CA GLN A 169 -57.67 -21.33 45.46
C GLN A 169 -58.71 -22.38 45.01
N LYS A 170 -58.56 -23.65 45.40
CA LYS A 170 -59.42 -24.76 44.97
C LYS A 170 -60.27 -25.40 46.08
N GLN A 171 -60.39 -24.72 47.23
CA GLN A 171 -61.41 -25.00 48.26
C GLN A 171 -62.44 -23.87 48.30
#